data_AF-J0RYA6-F1
#
_entry.id   AF-J0RYA6-F1
#
_cell.length_a   1.000
_cell.length_b   1.000
_cell.length_c   1.000
_cell.angle_alpha   90.00
_cell.angle_beta   90.00
_cell.angle_gamma   90.00
#
_symmetry.space_group_name_H-M   'P 1'
#
loop_
_entity.id
_entity.type
_entity.pdbx_description
1 polymer ?
#
loop_
_entity_poly.entity_id
_entity_poly.type
_entity_poly.pdbx_seq_one_letter_code
_entity_poly.pdbx_strand_id
1 'polypeptide(L)'
;MEKMGKNAEKIMYALVGGIMRQYTGKELSAMTALPPNEVNTAVRELERMGAVDLHIRASSEPYLFTSVALTAKGRVIFQETKMPGCDT
;
A
#
# COMPACT_ATOMS: atom_id res chain seq x y z
N MET A 1 -1.52 13.42 -14.15
CA MET A 1 -1.25 12.67 -12.92
C MET A 1 -2.36 11.64 -12.77
N GLU A 2 -2.05 10.35 -12.92
CA GLU A 2 -2.99 9.28 -12.57
C GLU A 2 -3.33 9.42 -11.09
N LYS A 3 -4.61 9.66 -10.77
CA LYS A 3 -5.06 9.78 -9.38
C LYS A 3 -5.01 8.40 -8.75
N MET A 4 -4.35 8.28 -7.60
CA MET A 4 -4.36 7.07 -6.79
C MET A 4 -5.80 6.65 -6.49
N GLY A 5 -6.11 5.36 -6.64
CA GLY A 5 -7.41 4.82 -6.24
C GLY A 5 -7.66 5.02 -4.75
N LYS A 6 -8.91 5.28 -4.34
CA LYS A 6 -9.28 5.52 -2.92
C LYS A 6 -8.84 4.37 -1.99
N ASN A 7 -8.81 3.14 -2.50
CA ASN A 7 -8.37 1.97 -1.74
C ASN A 7 -6.85 1.90 -1.60
N ALA A 8 -6.11 2.23 -2.67
CA ALA A 8 -4.65 2.34 -2.65
C ALA A 8 -4.20 3.40 -1.66
N GLU A 9 -4.88 4.56 -1.64
CA GLU A 9 -4.61 5.62 -0.67
C GLU A 9 -4.81 5.12 0.77
N LYS A 10 -5.94 4.46 1.09
CA LYS A 10 -6.19 3.88 2.42
C LYS A 10 -5.10 2.89 2.86
N ILE A 11 -4.68 1.99 1.97
CA ILE A 11 -3.58 1.05 2.24
C ILE A 11 -2.29 1.83 2.52
N MET A 12 -2.00 2.85 1.72
CA MET A 12 -0.81 3.69 1.90
C MET A 12 -0.80 4.41 3.25
N TYR A 13 -1.94 4.96 3.68
CA TYR A 13 -2.10 5.55 5.02
C TYR A 13 -1.84 4.54 6.14
N ALA A 14 -2.36 3.32 6.01
CA ALA A 14 -2.12 2.25 6.98
C ALA A 14 -0.63 1.86 7.05
N LEU A 15 0.04 1.79 5.90
CA LEU A 15 1.46 1.46 5.80
C LEU A 15 2.38 2.56 6.36
N VAL A 16 2.05 3.83 6.14
CA VAL A 16 2.84 4.98 6.63
C VAL A 16 2.64 5.20 8.13
N GLY A 17 1.40 5.07 8.61
CA GLY A 17 1.05 5.29 10.02
C GLY A 17 1.41 4.13 10.93
N GLY A 18 1.77 2.97 10.36
CA GLY A 18 2.02 1.77 11.14
C GLY A 18 3.48 1.59 11.58
N ILE A 19 3.66 0.81 12.64
CA ILE A 19 4.94 0.62 13.37
C ILE A 19 5.80 -0.48 12.71
N MET A 20 5.19 -1.36 11.91
CA MET A 20 5.85 -2.53 11.31
C MET A 20 6.45 -2.23 9.93
N ARG A 21 7.58 -2.88 9.63
CA ARG A 21 8.28 -2.76 8.33
C ARG A 21 7.58 -3.51 7.19
N GLN A 22 6.78 -4.52 7.52
CA GLN A 22 6.12 -5.42 6.58
C GLN A 22 4.73 -5.76 7.13
N TYR A 23 3.72 -5.82 6.27
CA TYR A 23 2.34 -6.18 6.63
C TYR A 23 1.84 -7.34 5.79
N THR A 24 1.08 -8.22 6.41
CA THR A 24 0.37 -9.28 5.69
C THR A 24 -0.93 -8.76 5.09
N GLY A 25 -1.45 -9.45 4.07
CA GLY A 25 -2.76 -9.10 3.48
C GLY A 25 -3.90 -9.12 4.52
N LYS A 26 -3.82 -10.00 5.52
CA LYS A 26 -4.78 -10.08 6.63
C LYS A 26 -4.74 -8.84 7.52
N GLU A 27 -3.56 -8.36 7.87
CA GLU A 27 -3.41 -7.15 8.68
C GLU A 27 -3.89 -5.90 7.93
N LEU A 28 -3.53 -5.79 6.64
CA LEU A 28 -4.05 -4.70 5.80
C LEU A 28 -5.56 -4.73 5.70
N SER A 29 -6.15 -5.91 5.50
CA SER A 29 -7.60 -6.10 5.47
C SER A 29 -8.24 -5.67 6.79
N ALA A 30 -7.65 -6.04 7.93
CA ALA A 30 -8.13 -5.65 9.25
C ALA A 30 -8.02 -4.13 9.51
N MET A 31 -6.91 -3.50 9.11
CA MET A 31 -6.70 -2.06 9.32
C MET A 31 -7.54 -1.19 8.39
N THR A 32 -7.73 -1.62 7.14
CA THR A 32 -8.45 -0.84 6.13
C THR A 32 -9.92 -1.21 6.01
N ALA A 33 -10.35 -2.28 6.70
CA ALA A 33 -11.66 -2.90 6.55
C ALA A 33 -12.01 -3.27 5.09
N LEU A 34 -10.97 -3.55 4.27
CA LEU A 34 -11.13 -3.91 2.86
C LEU A 34 -11.12 -5.44 2.69
N PRO A 35 -11.96 -5.99 1.80
CA PRO A 35 -11.91 -7.42 1.47
C PRO A 35 -10.62 -7.76 0.71
N PRO A 36 -10.19 -9.04 0.73
CA PRO A 36 -8.93 -9.47 0.13
C PRO A 36 -8.78 -9.10 -1.35
N ASN A 37 -9.86 -9.13 -2.14
CA ASN A 37 -9.84 -8.71 -3.53
C ASN A 37 -9.47 -7.23 -3.73
N GLU A 38 -10.04 -6.36 -2.90
CA GLU A 38 -9.76 -4.92 -2.95
C GLU A 38 -8.35 -4.62 -2.42
N VAL A 39 -7.91 -5.34 -1.38
CA VAL A 39 -6.53 -5.26 -0.88
C VAL A 39 -5.56 -5.67 -1.98
N ASN A 40 -5.77 -6.81 -2.64
CA ASN A 40 -4.91 -7.29 -3.73
C ASN A 40 -4.83 -6.27 -4.87
N THR A 41 -5.97 -5.69 -5.27
CA THR A 41 -6.01 -4.68 -6.34
C THR A 41 -5.25 -3.42 -5.94
N ALA A 42 -5.55 -2.87 -4.77
CA ALA A 42 -4.92 -1.65 -4.25
C ALA A 42 -3.40 -1.81 -4.07
N VAL A 43 -2.98 -2.93 -3.48
CA VAL A 43 -1.57 -3.24 -3.24
C VAL A 43 -0.81 -3.42 -4.56
N ARG A 44 -1.44 -4.01 -5.57
CA ARG A 44 -0.88 -4.13 -6.93
C ARG A 44 -0.74 -2.78 -7.62
N GLU A 45 -1.70 -1.86 -7.44
CA GLU A 45 -1.55 -0.49 -7.96
C GLU A 45 -0.37 0.24 -7.31
N LEU A 46 -0.24 0.12 -5.98
CA LEU A 46 0.89 0.69 -5.23
C LEU A 46 2.23 0.11 -5.69
N GLU A 47 2.28 -1.19 -5.97
CA GLU A 47 3.49 -1.85 -6.48
C GLU A 47 3.86 -1.34 -7.88
N ARG A 48 2.88 -1.20 -8.78
CA ARG A 48 3.10 -0.62 -10.13
C ARG A 48 3.65 0.80 -10.09
N MET A 49 3.28 1.59 -9.08
CA MET A 49 3.83 2.94 -8.86
C MET A 49 5.24 2.92 -8.22
N GLY A 50 5.69 1.76 -7.75
CA GLY A 50 6.91 1.59 -6.97
C GLY A 50 6.77 2.09 -5.53
N ALA A 51 5.55 2.32 -5.06
CA ALA A 51 5.28 2.81 -3.72
C ALA A 51 5.44 1.72 -2.65
N VAL A 52 5.18 0.46 -3.00
CA VAL A 52 5.34 -0.68 -2.11
C VAL A 52 6.09 -1.81 -2.80
N ASP A 53 6.74 -2.65 -2.00
CA ASP A 53 7.41 -3.86 -2.43
C ASP A 53 6.59 -5.08 -1.96
N LEU A 54 6.34 -6.02 -2.86
CA LEU A 54 5.53 -7.20 -2.58
C LEU A 54 6.42 -8.44 -2.51
N HIS A 55 6.35 -9.11 -1.37
CA HIS A 55 6.96 -10.40 -1.20
C HIS A 55 5.93 -11.49 -1.50
N ILE A 56 6.14 -12.27 -2.55
CA ILE A 56 5.23 -13.32 -3.00
C ILE A 56 5.84 -14.69 -2.68
N ARG A 57 5.12 -15.53 -1.93
CA ARG A 57 5.41 -16.97 -1.80
C ARG A 57 4.24 -17.79 -2.37
N ALA A 58 4.57 -18.99 -2.84
CA ALA A 58 3.74 -19.89 -3.65
C ALA A 58 2.38 -20.34 -3.05
N SER A 59 2.00 -19.90 -1.84
CA SER A 59 0.70 -20.22 -1.23
C SER A 59 0.26 -19.12 -0.26
N SER A 60 -0.35 -18.05 -0.79
CA SER A 60 -0.82 -16.92 0.04
C SER A 60 -2.31 -16.63 -0.09
N GLU A 61 -3.11 -17.57 -0.62
CA GLU A 61 -4.55 -17.41 -0.79
C GLU A 61 -5.24 -17.05 0.55
N PRO A 62 -6.18 -16.08 0.59
CA PRO A 62 -6.81 -15.37 -0.54
C PRO A 62 -6.04 -14.14 -1.07
N TYR A 63 -4.81 -13.92 -0.62
CA TYR A 63 -3.98 -12.78 -1.02
C TYR A 63 -2.96 -13.17 -2.10
N LEU A 64 -2.68 -12.26 -3.03
CA LEU A 64 -1.72 -12.50 -4.10
C LEU A 64 -0.26 -12.27 -3.66
N PHE A 65 -0.05 -11.93 -2.40
CA PHE A 65 1.24 -11.63 -1.79
C PHE A 65 1.27 -12.16 -0.35
N THR A 66 2.46 -12.47 0.14
CA THR A 66 2.68 -12.90 1.54
C THR A 66 2.84 -11.69 2.46
N SER A 67 3.65 -10.73 2.03
CA SER A 67 3.93 -9.51 2.80
C SER A 67 4.09 -8.32 1.86
N VAL A 68 3.74 -7.13 2.33
CA VAL A 68 3.98 -5.85 1.66
C VAL A 68 4.81 -4.93 2.55
N ALA A 69 5.79 -4.26 1.95
CA ALA A 69 6.63 -3.28 2.62
C ALA A 69 6.52 -1.92 1.93
N LEU A 70 6.47 -0.84 2.70
CA LEU A 70 6.52 0.51 2.12
C LEU A 70 7.95 0.83 1.67
N THR A 71 8.12 1.25 0.41
CA THR A 71 9.44 1.66 -0.11
C THR A 71 9.75 3.10 0.27
N ALA A 72 11.02 3.50 0.12
CA ALA A 72 11.40 4.91 0.25
C ALA A 72 10.63 5.80 -0.74
N LYS A 73 10.43 5.32 -1.98
CA LYS A 73 9.65 6.02 -3.00
C LYS A 73 8.19 6.19 -2.59
N GLY A 74 7.57 5.16 -2.00
CA GLY A 74 6.21 5.27 -1.46
C GLY A 74 6.08 6.35 -0.39
N ARG A 75 7.06 6.47 0.52
CA ARG A 75 7.07 7.55 1.52
C ARG A 75 7.14 8.94 0.88
N VAL A 76 7.90 9.10 -0.21
CA VAL A 76 7.97 10.37 -0.95
C VAL A 76 6.63 10.66 -1.61
N ILE A 77 6.07 9.70 -2.36
CA ILE A 77 4.76 9.84 -3.02
C ILE A 77 3.67 10.22 -2.01
N PHE A 78 3.68 9.62 -0.82
CA PHE A 78 2.73 9.96 0.24
C PHE A 78 2.92 11.39 0.75
N GLN A 79 4.17 11.82 0.98
CA GLN A 79 4.46 13.19 1.40
C GLN A 79 4.02 14.20 0.34
N GLU A 80 4.27 13.94 -0.93
CA GLU A 80 3.81 14.78 -2.04
C GLU A 80 2.27 14.83 -2.14
N THR A 81 1.59 13.71 -1.83
CA THR A 81 0.13 13.66 -1.82
C THR A 81 -0.47 14.42 -0.62
N LYS A 82 0.21 14.41 0.53
CA LYS A 82 -0.17 15.14 1.75
C LYS A 82 0.18 16.63 1.71
N MET A 83 1.17 17.01 0.90
CA MET A 83 1.62 18.38 0.70
C MET A 83 1.41 18.78 -0.77
N PRO A 84 0.18 19.06 -1.21
CA PRO A 84 -0.02 19.76 -2.47
C PRO A 84 0.51 21.20 -2.28
N GLY A 85 1.78 21.40 -2.60
CA GLY A 85 2.46 22.70 -2.52
C GLY A 85 3.20 22.90 -1.21
N CYS A 86 4.50 22.60 -1.22
CA CYS A 86 5.44 23.53 -0.60
C CYS A 86 6.13 24.26 -1.75
N ASP A 87 5.38 25.17 -2.39
CA ASP A 87 5.97 26.24 -3.18
C ASP A 87 6.87 27.05 -2.23
N THR A 88 8.17 27.01 -2.47
CA THR A 88 9.14 28.01 -1.98
C THR A 88 9.56 28.87 -3.16
#